data_AF-A0AAU6NXM6-F1
#
_entry.id   AF-A0AAU6NXM6-F1
#
_cell.length_a   1.000
_cell.length_b   1.000
_cell.length_c   1.000
_cell.angle_alpha   90.00
_cell.angle_beta   90.00
_cell.angle_gamma   90.00
#
_symmetry.space_group_name_H-M   'P 1'
#
loop_
_entity.id
_entity.type
_entity.pdbx_description
1 polymer ?
#
loop_
_entity_poly.entity_id
_entity_poly.type
_entity_poly.pdbx_seq_one_letter_code
_entity_poly.pdbx_strand_id
1 'polypeptide(L)' 'MDASVVYDVAMALPHEERVRLYNMLKSEVVPQAPQKKATISTLKFSDDEALEYLIEKFKI' A
#
# COMPACT_ATOMS: atom_id res chain seq x y z
N MET A 1 6.86 -8.46 32.34
CA MET A 1 8.12 -7.85 31.87
C MET A 1 7.94 -6.34 31.95
N ASP A 2 8.80 -5.65 32.68
CA ASP A 2 8.70 -4.20 32.84
C ASP A 2 9.19 -3.45 31.59
N ALA A 3 8.52 -2.32 31.29
CA ALA A 3 8.85 -1.49 30.13
C ALA A 3 10.28 -0.92 30.17
N SER A 4 10.84 -0.73 31.37
CA SER A 4 12.23 -0.32 31.59
C SER A 4 13.22 -1.36 31.08
N VAL A 5 12.98 -2.64 31.38
CA VAL A 5 13.86 -3.75 30.96
C VAL A 5 13.87 -3.89 29.44
N VAL A 6 12.71 -3.71 28.79
CA VAL A 6 12.61 -3.74 27.33
C VAL A 6 13.37 -2.57 26.70
N TYR A 7 13.32 -1.38 27.31
CA TYR A 7 14.05 -0.21 26.85
C TYR A 7 15.57 -0.38 26.97
N ASP A 8 16.05 -0.91 28.09
CA ASP A 8 17.47 -1.15 28.33
C ASP A 8 18.05 -2.17 27.34
N VAL A 9 17.31 -3.26 27.10
CA VAL A 9 17.68 -4.28 26.10
C VAL A 9 17.64 -3.70 24.69
N ALA A 10 16.65 -2.86 24.37
CA ALA A 10 16.58 -2.20 23.07
C ALA A 10 17.76 -1.25 22.87
N MET A 11 18.17 -0.49 23.89
CA MET A 11 19.29 0.46 23.80
C MET A 11 20.65 -0.22 23.68
N ALA A 12 20.80 -1.44 24.20
CA ALA A 12 22.01 -2.25 24.05
C ALA A 12 22.26 -2.74 22.61
N LEU A 13 21.25 -2.71 21.73
CA LEU A 13 21.38 -3.15 20.35
C LEU A 13 22.03 -2.07 19.46
N PRO A 14 22.83 -2.49 18.44
CA PRO A 14 23.31 -1.60 17.40
C PRO A 14 22.16 -0.84 16.71
N HIS A 15 22.43 0.36 16.21
CA HIS A 15 21.40 1.21 15.61
C HIS A 15 20.61 0.51 14.49
N GLU A 16 21.29 -0.27 13.66
CA GLU A 16 20.67 -1.04 12.57
C GLU A 16 19.64 -2.06 13.07
N GLU A 17 19.99 -2.83 14.11
CA GLU A 17 19.11 -3.83 14.69
C GLU A 17 17.91 -3.18 15.42
N ARG A 18 18.11 -2.02 16.05
CA ARG A 18 17.01 -1.24 16.64
C ARG A 18 16.01 -0.79 15.60
N VAL A 19 16.47 -0.29 14.46
CA VAL A 19 15.61 0.15 13.37
C VAL A 19 14.86 -1.04 12.76
N ARG A 20 15.52 -2.19 12.60
CA ARG A 20 14.89 -3.41 12.11
C ARG A 20 13.76 -3.89 13.02
N LEU A 21 14.01 -3.96 14.32
CA LEU A 21 13.00 -4.33 15.31
C LEU A 21 11.84 -3.32 15.35
N TYR A 22 12.15 -2.03 15.31
CA TYR A 22 11.12 -0.99 15.26
C TYR A 22 10.22 -1.14 14.02
N ASN A 23 10.79 -1.39 12.85
CA ASN A 23 10.03 -1.59 11.61
C ASN A 23 9.18 -2.86 11.65
N MET A 24 9.70 -3.94 12.24
CA MET A 24 8.96 -5.18 12.43
C MET A 24 7.75 -4.96 13.34
N LEU A 25 7.95 -4.38 14.53
CA LEU A 25 6.87 -4.09 15.47
C LEU A 25 5.86 -3.08 14.92
N LYS A 26 6.32 -2.05 14.20
CA LYS A 26 5.45 -1.06 13.55
C LYS A 26 4.53 -1.71 12.52
N SER A 27 4.99 -2.75 11.82
CA SER A 27 4.17 -3.47 10.83
C SER A 27 3.06 -4.31 11.47
N GLU A 28 3.24 -4.73 12.73
CA GLU A 28 2.23 -5.49 13.49
C GLU A 28 1.23 -4.57 14.21
N VAL A 29 1.69 -3.42 14.71
CA VAL A 29 0.87 -2.49 15.50
C VAL A 29 0.06 -1.53 14.63
N VAL A 30 0.59 -1.15 13.46
CA VAL A 30 -0.13 -0.32 12.50
C VAL A 30 -0.66 -1.23 11.40
N PRO A 31 -1.98 -1.48 11.30
CA PRO A 31 -2.51 -2.11 10.10
C PRO A 31 -2.06 -1.26 8.92
N GLN A 32 -1.26 -1.84 8.02
CA GLN A 32 -0.79 -1.14 6.83
C GLN A 32 -2.02 -0.54 6.16
N ALA A 33 -2.13 0.79 6.18
CA ALA A 33 -3.18 1.46 5.44
C ALA A 33 -3.07 0.96 4.01
N PRO A 34 -4.18 0.49 3.38
CA PRO A 34 -4.11 -0.09 2.05
C PRO A 34 -3.43 0.95 1.16
N GLN A 35 -2.26 0.59 0.64
CA GLN A 35 -1.56 1.41 -0.34
C GLN A 35 -2.61 1.70 -1.41
N LYS A 36 -2.96 2.98 -1.59
CA LYS A 36 -3.81 3.41 -2.70
C LYS A 36 -3.06 3.00 -3.95
N LYS A 37 -3.35 1.80 -4.47
CA LYS A 37 -2.99 1.41 -5.83
C LYS A 37 -3.50 2.57 -6.67
N ALA A 38 -2.61 3.27 -7.35
CA ALA A 38 -3.01 4.28 -8.29
C ALA A 38 -4.06 3.63 -9.19
N THR A 39 -5.30 4.08 -9.07
CA THR A 39 -6.38 3.65 -9.94
C THR A 39 -5.97 4.14 -11.31
N ILE A 40 -5.30 3.29 -12.09
CA ILE A 40 -5.34 3.42 -13.54
C ILE A 40 -6.83 3.33 -13.82
N SER A 41 -7.44 4.48 -14.08
CA SER A 41 -8.79 4.55 -14.61
C SER A 41 -8.72 3.90 -15.98
N THR A 42 -8.76 2.57 -16.03
CA THR A 42 -9.12 1.85 -17.22
C THR A 42 -10.54 2.30 -17.50
N LEU A 43 -10.72 3.24 -18.43
CA LEU A 43 -12.03 3.62 -18.91
C LEU A 43 -12.72 2.32 -19.33
N LYS A 44 -13.75 1.94 -18.57
CA LYS A 44 -14.60 0.80 -18.89
C LYS A 44 -15.62 1.31 -19.88
N PHE A 45 -15.28 1.30 -21.16
CA PHE A 45 -16.31 1.41 -22.19
C PHE A 45 -16.98 0.05 -22.34
N SER A 46 -18.31 0.03 -22.44
CA SER A 46 -19.04 -1.16 -22.86
C SER A 46 -18.78 -1.42 -24.34
N ASP A 47 -18.85 -2.68 -24.79
CA ASP A 47 -18.72 -3.02 -26.21
C ASP A 47 -19.80 -2.27 -27.04
N ASP A 48 -20.99 -2.08 -26.48
CA ASP A 48 -22.08 -1.30 -27.11
C ASP A 48 -21.70 0.18 -27.30
N GLU A 49 -21.06 0.79 -26.30
CA GLU A 49 -20.60 2.20 -26.38
C GLU A 49 -19.45 2.34 -27.39
N ALA A 50 -18.57 1.33 -27.46
CA ALA A 50 -17.50 1.30 -28.45
C ALA A 50 -18.05 1.16 -29.88
N LEU A 51 -19.07 0.32 -30.08
CA LEU A 51 -19.73 0.16 -31.36
C LEU A 51 -20.50 1.42 -31.79
N GLU A 52 -21.24 2.03 -30.88
CA GLU A 52 -21.98 3.28 -31.15
C GLU A 52 -21.00 4.40 -31.54
N TYR A 53 -19.89 4.53 -30.83
CA TYR A 53 -18.82 5.47 -31.17
C TYR A 53 -18.24 5.22 -32.56
N LEU A 54 -17.99 3.94 -32.92
CA LEU A 54 -17.47 3.58 -34.22
C LEU A 54 -18.47 3.89 -35.34
N ILE A 55 -19.75 3.60 -35.14
CA ILE A 55 -20.82 3.91 -36.10
C ILE A 55 -20.93 5.43 -36.29
N GLU A 56 -20.92 6.20 -35.20
CA GLU A 56 -21.05 7.66 -35.26
C GLU A 56 -19.84 8.32 -35.97
N LYS A 57 -18.62 7.87 -35.65
CA LYS A 57 -17.39 8.47 -36.19
C LYS A 57 -17.01 7.99 -37.57
N PHE A 58 -17.27 6.73 -37.90
CA PHE A 58 -16.83 6.12 -39.17
C PHE A 58 -17.98 5.88 -40.17
N LYS A 59 -19.24 6.15 -39.81
CA LYS A 59 -20.43 6.04 -40.69
C LYS A 59 -20.48 4.72 -41.47
N ILE A 60 -20.27 3.61 -40.75
CA ILE A 60 -20.42 2.24 -41.26
C ILE A 60 -21.86 1.80 -41.05
#